data_AF-A0AAD0HCU9-F1
#
_entry.id   AF-A0AAD0HCU9-F1
#
_cell.length_a   1.000
_cell.length_b   1.000
_cell.length_c   1.000
_cell.angle_alpha   90.00
_cell.angle_beta   90.00
_cell.angle_gamma   90.00
#
_symmetry.space_group_name_H-M   'P 1'
#
loop_
_entity.id
_entity.type
_entity.pdbx_description
1 polymer ?
#
loop_
_entity_poly.entity_id
_entity_poly.type
_entity_poly.pdbx_seq_one_letter_code
_entity_poly.pdbx_strand_id
1 'polypeptide(L)' 'MIKFGRLILDAIAAISFVVALLYSLFMMFSIGFLAGLLSLIVSFIALFLSFFVIYLVIDIRDALVNKA' A
#
# COMPACT_ATOMS: atom_id res chain seq x y z
N MET A 1 -14.72 -4.13 17.42
CA MET A 1 -14.43 -2.96 16.56
C MET A 1 -13.16 -3.11 15.70
N ILE A 2 -12.13 -3.87 16.11
CA ILE A 2 -10.84 -3.99 15.41
C ILE A 2 -10.96 -4.48 13.94
N LYS A 3 -11.90 -5.39 13.64
CA LYS A 3 -12.11 -5.91 12.26
C LYS A 3 -12.55 -4.85 11.24
N PHE A 4 -13.33 -3.85 11.65
CA PHE A 4 -13.88 -2.86 10.71
C PHE A 4 -12.81 -1.87 10.25
N GLY A 5 -11.92 -1.46 11.17
CA GLY A 5 -10.77 -0.62 10.84
C GLY A 5 -9.78 -1.31 9.89
N ARG A 6 -9.51 -2.61 10.10
CA ARG A 6 -8.65 -3.40 9.21
C ARG A 6 -9.24 -3.52 7.82
N LEU A 7 -10.56 -3.73 7.71
CA LEU A 7 -11.24 -3.84 6.42
C LEU A 7 -11.19 -2.54 5.60
N ILE A 8 -11.30 -1.38 6.26
CA ILE A 8 -11.11 -0.08 5.59
C ILE A 8 -9.66 0.08 5.13
N LEU A 9 -8.69 -0.30 5.97
CA LEU A 9 -7.27 -0.24 5.62
C LEU A 9 -6.94 -1.14 4.42
N ASP A 10 -7.50 -2.35 4.39
CA ASP A 10 -7.36 -3.30 3.27
C ASP A 10 -7.91 -2.69 1.97
N ALA A 11 -9.09 -2.05 2.03
CA ALA A 11 -9.70 -1.39 0.89
C ALA A 11 -8.84 -0.21 0.38
N ILE A 12 -8.34 0.63 1.28
CA ILE A 12 -7.45 1.75 0.93
C ILE A 12 -6.16 1.22 0.29
N ALA A 13 -5.56 0.17 0.86
CA ALA A 13 -4.36 -0.45 0.30
C ALA A 13 -4.58 -0.91 -1.14
N ALA A 14 -5.66 -1.66 -1.39
CA ALA A 14 -6.01 -2.11 -2.73
C ALA A 14 -6.20 -0.94 -3.71
N ILE A 15 -6.93 0.11 -3.32
CA ILE A 15 -7.13 1.30 -4.15
C ILE A 15 -5.80 1.99 -4.43
N SER A 16 -4.92 2.14 -3.43
CA SER A 16 -3.60 2.76 -3.62
C SER A 16 -2.74 2.02 -4.64
N PHE A 17 -2.73 0.68 -4.61
CA PHE A 17 -2.00 -0.12 -5.60
C PHE A 17 -2.58 0.03 -7.01
N VAL A 18 -3.91 0.06 -7.14
CA VAL A 18 -4.58 0.28 -8.43
C VAL A 18 -4.24 1.66 -8.99
N VAL A 19 -4.30 2.71 -8.17
CA VAL A 19 -3.97 4.07 -8.60
C VAL A 19 -2.50 4.18 -9.01
N ALA A 20 -1.57 3.59 -8.24
CA ALA A 20 -0.16 3.57 -8.60
C ALA A 20 0.06 2.87 -9.95
N LEU A 21 -0.59 1.73 -10.18
CA LEU A 21 -0.50 1.01 -11.45
C LEU A 21 -1.02 1.85 -12.62
N LEU A 22 -2.20 2.47 -12.48
CA LEU A 22 -2.78 3.33 -13.53
C LEU A 22 -1.91 4.55 -13.82
N TYR A 23 -1.37 5.19 -12.79
CA TYR A 23 -0.48 6.34 -12.95
C TYR A 23 0.82 5.96 -13.66
N SER A 24 1.44 4.85 -13.26
CA SER A 24 2.67 4.39 -13.89
C SER A 24 2.45 3.94 -15.33
N LEU A 25 1.31 3.29 -15.64
CA LEU A 25 0.92 3.00 -17.02
C LEU A 25 0.76 4.28 -17.84
N PHE A 26 0.05 5.27 -17.31
CA PHE A 26 -0.09 6.57 -17.97
C PHE A 26 1.28 7.24 -18.24
N MET A 27 2.21 7.16 -17.29
CA MET A 27 3.59 7.65 -17.46
C MET A 27 4.36 6.89 -18.55
N MET A 28 4.18 5.57 -18.67
CA MET A 28 4.80 4.78 -19.73
C MET A 28 4.39 5.26 -21.12
N PHE A 29 3.11 5.60 -21.30
CA PHE A 29 2.59 6.11 -22.58
C PHE A 29 2.89 7.59 -22.83
N SER A 30 3.02 8.40 -21.77
CA SER A 30 3.14 9.87 -21.91
C SER A 30 4.58 10.37 -21.92
N ILE A 31 5.46 9.82 -21.08
CA ILE A 31 6.84 10.28 -20.90
C ILE A 31 7.84 9.27 -21.46
N GLY A 32 7.50 7.99 -21.36
CA GLY A 32 8.28 6.90 -21.92
C GLY A 32 8.34 5.69 -20.98
N PHE A 33 8.60 4.53 -21.58
CA PHE A 33 8.52 3.24 -20.89
C PHE A 33 9.41 3.18 -19.64
N LEU A 34 10.67 3.62 -19.73
CA LEU A 34 11.60 3.54 -18.60
C LEU A 34 11.17 4.40 -17.41
N ALA A 35 10.65 5.61 -17.66
CA ALA A 35 10.16 6.51 -16.62
C ALA A 35 8.92 5.93 -15.91
N GLY A 36 7.98 5.38 -16.69
CA GLY A 36 6.82 4.71 -16.13
C GLY A 36 7.17 3.42 -15.38
N LEU A 37 8.16 2.66 -15.83
CA LEU A 37 8.66 1.46 -15.14
C LEU A 37 9.31 1.80 -13.80
N LEU A 38 10.18 2.82 -13.77
CA LEU A 38 10.77 3.31 -12.52
C LEU A 38 9.70 3.82 -11.56
N SER A 39 8.73 4.60 -12.05
CA SER A 39 7.57 5.03 -11.27
C SER A 39 6.84 3.83 -10.67
N LEU A 40 6.56 2.78 -11.45
CA LEU A 40 5.86 1.60 -10.96
C LEU A 40 6.60 0.92 -9.81
N ILE A 41 7.88 0.64 -10.01
CA ILE A 41 8.73 -0.06 -9.02
C ILE A 41 8.80 0.75 -7.73
N VAL A 42 9.14 2.04 -7.81
CA VAL A 42 9.28 2.90 -6.63
C VAL A 42 7.96 3.04 -5.89
N SER A 43 6.85 3.22 -6.61
CA SER A 43 5.52 3.33 -6.01
C SER A 43 5.12 2.05 -5.29
N PHE A 44 5.35 0.89 -5.89
CA PHE A 44 5.00 -0.40 -5.29
C PHE A 44 5.82 -0.67 -4.03
N ILE A 45 7.13 -0.38 -4.05
CA ILE A 45 7.98 -0.49 -2.86
C ILE A 45 7.48 0.43 -1.74
N ALA A 46 7.20 1.70 -2.06
CA ALA A 46 6.75 2.68 -1.08
C ALA A 46 5.40 2.29 -0.45
N LEU A 47 4.42 1.88 -1.27
CA LEU A 47 3.12 1.41 -0.80
C LEU A 47 3.25 0.14 0.04
N PHE A 48 4.03 -0.83 -0.43
CA PHE A 48 4.24 -2.07 0.30
C PHE A 48 4.84 -1.82 1.69
N LEU A 49 5.93 -1.05 1.78
CA LEU A 49 6.53 -0.71 3.07
C LEU A 49 5.57 0.07 3.97
N SER A 50 4.83 1.03 3.42
CA SER A 50 3.92 1.87 4.20
C SER A 50 2.82 1.03 4.86
N PHE A 51 2.12 0.22 4.07
CA PHE A 51 1.07 -0.65 4.62
C PHE A 51 1.65 -1.74 5.51
N PHE A 52 2.79 -2.34 5.15
CA PHE A 52 3.46 -3.33 5.99
C PHE A 52 3.72 -2.81 7.41
N VAL A 53 4.28 -1.61 7.54
CA VAL A 53 4.55 -1.01 8.85
C VAL A 53 3.24 -0.75 9.62
N ILE A 54 2.20 -0.25 8.95
CA ILE A 54 0.90 -0.02 9.60
C ILE A 54 0.32 -1.34 10.13
N TYR A 55 0.31 -2.39 9.31
CA TYR A 55 -0.17 -3.71 9.74
C TYR A 55 0.67 -4.29 10.87
N LEU A 56 2.00 -4.14 10.82
CA LEU A 56 2.90 -4.61 11.87
C LEU A 56 2.61 -3.92 13.20
N VAL A 57 2.42 -2.60 13.21
CA VAL A 57 2.10 -1.84 14.43
C VAL A 57 0.75 -2.28 15.00
N ILE A 58 -0.26 -2.48 14.15
CA ILE A 58 -1.57 -2.98 14.59
C ILE A 58 -1.43 -4.36 15.21
N ASP A 59 -0.67 -5.26 14.58
CA ASP A 59 -0.48 -6.63 15.04
C ASP A 59 0.24 -6.69 16.41
N ILE A 60 1.31 -5.90 16.58
CA ILE A 60 2.02 -5.76 17.87
C ILE A 60 1.08 -5.23 18.95
N ARG A 61 0.29 -4.18 18.64
CA ARG A 61 -0.65 -3.58 19.58
C ARG A 61 -1.71 -4.61 20.03
N ASP A 62 -2.30 -5.32 19.08
CA ASP A 62 -3.32 -6.32 19.38
C ASP A 62 -2.74 -7.51 20.18
N ALA A 63 -1.49 -7.91 19.92
CA ALA A 63 -0.79 -8.94 20.69
C ALA A 63 -0.48 -8.51 22.13
N LEU A 64 -0.19 -7.22 22.38
CA LEU A 64 0.03 -6.68 23.71
C LEU A 64 -1.27 -6.54 24.51
N VAL A 65 -2.34 -6.07 23.86
CA VAL A 65 -3.65 -5.88 24.51
C VAL A 65 -4.29 -7.22 24.89
N ASN A 66 -4.16 -8.27 24.06
CA ASN A 66 -4.72 -9.60 24.37
C ASN A 66 -3.88 -10.43 25.36
N LYS A 67 -2.71 -9.96 25.78
CA LYS A 67 -1.87 -10.62 26.80
C LYS A 67 -2.08 -10.07 28.21
N ALA A 68 -2.79 -8.96 28.36
CA ALA A 68 -3.18 -8.37 29.65
C ALA A 68 -4.61 -8.80 30.03
#